data_AF-A0A8D9FEW8-F1
#
_entry.id   AF-A0A8D9FEW8-F1
#
_cell.length_a   1.000
_cell.length_b   1.000
_cell.length_c   1.000
_cell.angle_alpha   90.00
_cell.angle_beta   90.00
_cell.angle_gamma   90.00
#
_symmetry.space_group_name_H-M   'P 1'
#
loop_
_entity.id
_entity.type
_entity.pdbx_description
1 polymer ?
#
loop_
_entity_poly.entity_id
_entity_poly.type
_entity_poly.pdbx_seq_one_letter_code
_entity_poly.pdbx_strand_id
1 'polypeptide(L)'
;MLESIRDTEITYRSQLSELGLKGKEKIGKESGKKGPGGRKKTVQTEEEEEHECDTCRAQLTVSMVQNSEEDVDYCLKHGIEFLSQNLDQLKFCKFLYYYDETELEDIIGKLKDKIKTKSLKKMSVT
;
A
#
# COMPACT_ATOMS: atom_id res chain seq x y z
N MET A 1 -2.09 -15.84 -10.47
CA MET A 1 -1.05 -14.78 -10.46
C MET A 1 -1.53 -13.51 -9.76
N LEU A 2 -2.61 -12.85 -10.19
CA LEU A 2 -3.11 -11.66 -9.48
C LEU A 2 -3.65 -11.98 -8.08
N GLU A 3 -4.37 -13.10 -7.92
CA GLU A 3 -4.86 -13.56 -6.62
C GLU A 3 -3.73 -13.89 -5.66
N SER A 4 -2.69 -14.60 -6.11
CA SER A 4 -1.52 -14.90 -5.27
C SER A 4 -0.79 -13.64 -4.79
N ILE A 5 -0.77 -12.56 -5.59
CA ILE A 5 -0.19 -11.27 -5.18
C ILE A 5 -1.05 -10.64 -4.07
N ARG A 6 -2.38 -10.60 -4.26
CA ARG A 6 -3.32 -10.12 -3.23
C ARG A 6 -3.19 -10.92 -1.94
N ASP A 7 -3.17 -12.25 -2.04
CA ASP A 7 -3.12 -13.13 -0.87
C ASP A 7 -1.81 -12.91 -0.09
N THR A 8 -0.71 -12.68 -0.81
CA THR A 8 0.58 -12.31 -0.21
C THR A 8 0.51 -10.96 0.50
N GLU A 9 -0.07 -9.95 -0.14
CA GLU A 9 -0.27 -8.61 0.44
C GLU A 9 -1.09 -8.68 1.74
N ILE A 10 -2.23 -9.38 1.72
CA ILE A 10 -3.09 -9.56 2.90
C ILE A 10 -2.34 -10.30 4.02
N THR A 11 -1.59 -11.35 3.66
CA THR A 11 -0.78 -12.11 4.62
C THR A 11 0.24 -11.21 5.33
N TYR A 12 0.95 -10.35 4.59
CA TYR A 12 1.91 -9.44 5.21
C TYR A 12 1.26 -8.35 6.06
N ARG A 13 0.09 -7.83 5.65
CA ARG A 13 -0.69 -6.90 6.49
C ARG A 13 -1.08 -7.53 7.83
N SER A 14 -1.50 -8.79 7.83
CA SER A 14 -1.77 -9.55 9.06
C SER A 14 -0.54 -9.63 9.93
N GLN A 15 0.60 -10.05 9.36
CA GLN A 15 1.85 -10.21 10.11
C GLN A 15 2.32 -8.91 10.78
N LEU A 16 2.18 -7.76 10.11
CA LEU A 16 2.48 -6.46 10.72
C LEU A 16 1.59 -6.17 11.94
N SER A 17 0.30 -6.50 11.85
CA SER A 17 -0.62 -6.39 12.98
C SER A 17 -0.26 -7.36 14.11
N GLU A 18 0.15 -8.59 13.78
CA GLU A 18 0.57 -9.61 14.74
C GLU A 18 1.87 -9.25 15.46
N LEU A 19 2.80 -8.56 14.77
CA LEU A 19 4.00 -7.96 15.37
C LEU A 19 3.69 -6.76 16.29
N GLY A 20 2.45 -6.29 16.30
CA GLY A 20 2.01 -5.19 17.18
C GLY A 20 2.18 -3.80 16.57
N LEU A 21 2.36 -3.68 15.25
CA LEU A 21 2.39 -2.38 14.57
C LEU A 21 0.99 -1.75 14.61
N LYS A 22 0.81 -0.73 15.44
CA LYS A 22 -0.51 -0.07 15.65
C LYS A 22 -0.75 1.11 14.72
N GLY A 23 0.32 1.78 14.28
CA GLY A 23 0.23 2.91 13.38
C GLY A 23 -0.18 2.47 11.99
N LYS A 24 -1.35 2.92 11.52
CA LYS A 24 -1.80 2.71 10.15
C LYS A 24 -2.45 3.96 9.57
N GLU A 25 -2.18 4.26 8.30
CA GLU A 25 -2.76 5.41 7.60
C GLU A 25 -3.05 5.05 6.14
N LYS A 26 -4.25 5.43 5.66
CA LYS A 26 -4.59 5.31 4.24
C LYS A 26 -4.01 6.54 3.54
N ILE A 27 -3.12 6.31 2.59
CA ILE A 27 -2.64 7.35 1.69
C ILE A 27 -3.79 7.68 0.74
N GLY A 28 -4.34 8.88 0.87
CA GLY A 28 -5.49 9.32 0.11
C GLY A 28 -5.13 10.49 -0.78
N LYS A 29 -5.64 10.48 -2.01
CA LYS A 29 -5.95 11.73 -2.72
C LYS A 29 -7.11 12.40 -1.98
N GLU A 30 -6.83 13.11 -0.89
CA GLU A 30 -7.87 13.91 -0.24
C GLU A 30 -8.37 14.95 -1.26
N SER A 31 -9.58 14.72 -1.78
CA SER A 31 -10.39 15.77 -2.35
C SER A 31 -10.63 16.78 -1.23
N GLY A 32 -9.81 17.83 -1.18
CA GLY A 32 -9.67 18.73 -0.04
C GLY A 32 -11.01 19.14 0.58
N LYS A 33 -11.31 18.62 1.77
CA LYS A 33 -12.27 19.26 2.67
C LYS A 33 -11.51 20.19 3.59
N LYS A 34 -11.56 21.49 3.26
CA LYS A 34 -11.12 22.58 4.14
C LYS A 34 -11.89 22.48 5.46
N GLY A 35 -11.20 22.12 6.54
CA GLY A 35 -11.73 22.33 7.89
C GLY A 35 -11.88 23.84 8.18
N PRO A 36 -12.91 24.27 8.92
CA PRO A 36 -13.04 25.65 9.38
C PRO A 36 -12.01 25.90 10.49
N GLY A 37 -10.77 26.21 10.11
CA GLY A 37 -9.69 26.38 11.09
C GLY A 37 -8.27 26.39 10.54
N GLY A 38 -8.04 27.04 9.40
CA GLY A 38 -6.83 27.81 9.07
C GLY A 38 -5.41 27.22 9.20
N ARG A 39 -5.22 25.96 9.62
CA ARG A 39 -3.90 25.30 9.62
C ARG A 39 -3.87 24.32 8.45
N LYS A 40 -3.28 24.78 7.35
CA LYS A 40 -2.83 23.91 6.25
C LYS A 40 -1.84 22.90 6.85
N LYS A 41 -2.31 21.70 7.19
CA LYS A 41 -1.43 20.53 7.09
C LYS A 41 -1.10 20.46 5.60
N THR A 42 0.16 20.65 5.27
CA THR A 42 0.67 20.70 3.90
C THR A 42 0.05 19.56 3.10
N VAL A 43 -0.85 19.94 2.20
CA VAL A 43 -1.32 19.11 1.11
C VAL A 43 -0.07 18.83 0.31
N GLN A 44 0.56 17.68 0.56
CA GLN A 44 1.45 17.09 -0.43
C GLN A 44 0.54 16.80 -1.60
N THR A 45 0.58 17.69 -2.59
CA THR A 45 0.22 17.32 -3.94
C THR A 45 1.20 16.22 -4.28
N GLU A 46 0.77 14.97 -4.14
CA GLU A 46 1.53 13.77 -4.49
C GLU A 46 1.75 13.80 -6.00
N GLU A 47 2.76 14.55 -6.41
CA GLU A 47 3.50 14.33 -7.64
C GLU A 47 4.12 12.95 -7.50
N GLU A 48 3.34 11.87 -7.77
CA GLU A 48 3.77 10.47 -7.82
C GLU A 48 5.08 10.21 -7.04
N GLU A 49 5.05 10.37 -5.71
CA GLU A 49 6.26 10.11 -4.93
C GLU A 49 6.52 8.60 -5.06
N GLU A 50 7.51 8.29 -5.89
CA GLU A 50 7.91 6.92 -6.19
C GLU A 50 8.63 6.38 -4.95
N HIS A 51 7.86 5.98 -3.95
CA HIS A 51 8.44 5.33 -2.78
C HIS A 51 9.11 4.02 -3.21
N GLU A 52 10.36 3.84 -2.81
CA GLU A 52 11.12 2.62 -3.05
C GLU A 52 11.54 1.99 -1.72
N CYS A 53 11.52 0.66 -1.66
CA CYS A 53 12.04 -0.04 -0.50
C CYS A 53 13.54 0.22 -0.35
N ASP A 54 13.99 0.68 0.82
CA ASP A 54 15.42 0.93 1.06
C ASP A 54 16.29 -0.32 0.85
N THR A 55 15.75 -1.50 1.20
CA THR A 55 16.46 -2.78 1.09
C THR A 55 16.52 -3.36 -0.33
N CYS A 56 15.38 -3.43 -1.03
CA CYS A 56 15.31 -4.10 -2.34
C CYS A 56 14.99 -3.20 -3.52
N ARG A 57 14.88 -1.89 -3.29
CA ARG A 57 14.65 -0.86 -4.33
C ARG A 57 13.37 -1.09 -5.14
N ALA A 58 12.44 -1.87 -4.60
CA ALA A 58 11.16 -2.14 -5.24
C ALA A 58 10.22 -0.95 -5.04
N GLN A 59 9.51 -0.55 -6.09
CA GLN A 59 8.48 0.49 -6.02
C GLN A 59 7.31 0.07 -5.13
N LEU A 60 6.88 0.95 -4.22
CA LEU A 60 5.90 0.70 -3.16
C LEU A 60 4.52 1.25 -3.54
N THR A 61 3.91 0.65 -4.56
CA THR A 61 2.68 1.18 -5.19
C THR A 61 1.37 0.78 -4.52
N VAL A 62 1.40 -0.18 -3.59
CA VAL A 62 0.19 -0.69 -2.91
C VAL A 62 0.19 -0.28 -1.43
N SER A 63 1.31 -0.54 -0.77
CA SER A 63 1.49 -0.31 0.65
C SER A 63 2.98 -0.33 1.01
N MET A 64 3.29 0.18 2.20
CA MET A 64 4.64 0.27 2.74
C MET A 64 4.65 0.32 4.26
N VAL A 65 5.82 0.09 4.84
CA VAL A 65 6.13 0.41 6.25
C VAL A 65 7.09 1.59 6.25
N GLN A 66 6.65 2.72 6.77
CA GLN A 66 7.46 3.93 6.92
C GLN A 66 8.10 3.96 8.30
N ASN A 67 9.42 4.15 8.37
CA ASN A 67 10.14 4.46 9.60
C ASN A 67 10.45 5.95 9.67
N SER A 68 9.78 6.66 10.57
CA SER A 68 9.94 8.12 10.74
C SER A 68 11.22 8.53 11.48
N GLU A 69 11.93 7.61 12.14
CA GLU A 69 13.21 7.91 12.80
C GLU A 69 14.36 7.98 11.80
N GLU A 70 14.37 7.06 10.83
CA GLU A 70 15.43 6.93 9.82
C GLU A 70 15.06 7.56 8.47
N ASP A 71 13.81 8.03 8.32
CA ASP A 71 13.29 8.61 7.07
C ASP A 71 13.39 7.64 5.89
N VAL A 72 13.04 6.37 6.13
CA VAL A 72 13.11 5.28 5.15
C VAL A 72 11.79 4.51 5.05
N ASP A 73 11.51 4.00 3.85
CA ASP A 73 10.36 3.16 3.57
C ASP A 73 10.78 1.72 3.22
N TYR A 74 9.98 0.76 3.67
CA TYR A 74 10.15 -0.65 3.38
C TYR A 74 8.92 -1.22 2.69
N CYS A 75 9.14 -2.18 1.78
CA CYS A 75 8.06 -3.09 1.40
C CYS A 75 7.66 -3.92 2.61
N LEU A 76 6.43 -4.46 2.62
CA LEU A 76 5.92 -5.15 3.81
C LEU A 76 6.83 -6.31 4.25
N LYS A 77 7.42 -7.05 3.29
CA LYS A 77 8.36 -8.13 3.60
C LYS A 77 9.57 -7.64 4.42
N HIS A 78 10.27 -6.60 3.95
CA HIS A 78 11.45 -6.10 4.67
C HIS A 78 11.06 -5.31 5.93
N GLY A 79 9.90 -4.66 5.95
CA GLY A 79 9.36 -4.03 7.16
C GLY A 79 9.07 -5.06 8.26
N ILE A 80 8.49 -6.21 7.91
CA ILE A 80 8.29 -7.34 8.84
C ILE A 80 9.62 -7.87 9.35
N GLU A 81 10.59 -8.10 8.45
CA GLU A 81 11.92 -8.59 8.82
C GLU A 81 12.65 -7.63 9.76
N PHE A 82 12.61 -6.33 9.46
CA PHE A 82 13.18 -5.27 10.29
C PHE A 82 12.51 -5.21 11.67
N LEU A 83 11.18 -5.15 11.73
CA LEU A 83 10.44 -5.05 12.99
C LEU A 83 10.56 -6.32 13.84
N SER A 84 10.67 -7.49 13.22
CA SER A 84 10.89 -8.76 13.94
C SER A 84 12.22 -8.78 14.70
N GLN A 85 13.22 -8.04 14.22
CA GLN A 85 14.53 -7.92 14.84
C GLN A 85 14.66 -6.70 15.76
N ASN A 86 13.84 -5.66 15.53
CA ASN A 86 13.92 -4.35 16.19
C ASN A 86 12.55 -3.92 16.74
N LEU A 87 12.01 -4.67 17.71
CA LEU A 87 10.66 -4.39 18.25
C LEU A 87 10.54 -3.01 18.92
N ASP A 88 11.64 -2.43 19.39
CA ASP A 88 11.66 -1.06 19.96
C ASP A 88 11.37 0.04 18.92
N GLN A 89 11.55 -0.27 17.63
CA GLN A 89 11.28 0.61 16.49
C GLN A 89 9.79 0.70 16.12
N LEU A 90 8.94 -0.19 16.67
CA LEU A 90 7.49 -0.19 16.42
C LEU A 90 6.81 1.16 16.68
N LYS A 91 7.36 1.96 17.60
CA LYS A 91 6.84 3.30 17.97
C LYS A 91 7.12 4.37 16.90
N PHE A 92 8.12 4.15 16.06
CA PHE A 92 8.52 5.05 14.97
C PHE A 92 8.00 4.62 13.61
N CYS A 93 7.56 3.36 13.52
CA CYS A 93 7.04 2.77 12.31
C CYS A 93 5.53 2.96 12.14
N LYS A 94 5.08 3.09 10.90
CA LYS A 94 3.66 3.07 10.52
C LYS A 94 3.45 2.29 9.24
N PHE A 95 2.33 1.59 9.16
CA PHE A 95 1.85 0.96 7.93
C PHE A 95 1.06 1.98 7.10
N LEU A 96 1.49 2.23 5.86
CA LEU A 96 0.80 3.10 4.92
C LEU A 96 0.25 2.29 3.75
N TYR A 97 -0.95 2.63 3.27
CA TYR A 97 -1.58 1.91 2.15
C TYR A 97 -2.42 2.82 1.26
N TYR A 98 -2.34 2.64 -0.06
CA TYR A 98 -3.17 3.37 -1.02
C TYR A 98 -4.55 2.74 -1.19
N TYR A 99 -4.60 1.40 -1.11
CA TYR A 99 -5.82 0.62 -1.32
C TYR A 99 -6.10 -0.28 -0.12
N ASP A 100 -7.33 -0.21 0.39
CA ASP A 100 -7.82 -1.20 1.35
C ASP A 100 -8.10 -2.55 0.68
N GLU A 101 -8.33 -3.59 1.48
CA GLU A 101 -8.51 -4.95 0.98
C GLU A 101 -9.71 -5.06 0.03
N THR A 102 -10.79 -4.32 0.29
CA THR A 102 -11.98 -4.34 -0.57
C THR A 102 -11.68 -3.69 -1.91
N GLU A 103 -10.97 -2.55 -1.90
CA GLU A 103 -10.55 -1.87 -3.12
C GLU A 103 -9.60 -2.73 -3.97
N LEU A 104 -8.68 -3.47 -3.35
CA LEU A 104 -7.79 -4.39 -4.06
C LEU A 104 -8.57 -5.49 -4.77
N GLU A 105 -9.55 -6.10 -4.10
CA GLU A 105 -10.43 -7.10 -4.71
C GLU A 105 -11.21 -6.53 -5.89
N ASP A 106 -11.73 -5.32 -5.74
CA ASP A 106 -12.48 -4.59 -6.77
C ASP A 106 -11.63 -4.32 -8.01
N ILE A 107 -10.36 -3.90 -7.81
CA ILE A 107 -9.40 -3.67 -8.89
C ILE A 107 -9.11 -4.98 -9.64
N ILE A 108 -8.86 -6.07 -8.91
CA ILE A 108 -8.59 -7.38 -9.50
C ILE A 108 -9.81 -7.90 -10.28
N GLY A 109 -11.02 -7.74 -9.74
CA GLY A 109 -12.27 -8.09 -10.42
C GLY A 109 -12.42 -7.35 -11.75
N LYS A 110 -12.30 -6.02 -11.72
CA LYS A 110 -12.36 -5.16 -12.92
C LYS A 110 -11.30 -5.54 -13.97
N LEU A 111 -10.09 -5.90 -13.54
CA LEU A 111 -9.04 -6.36 -14.44
C LEU A 111 -9.39 -7.71 -15.08
N LYS A 112 -9.90 -8.67 -14.31
CA LYS A 112 -10.35 -9.97 -14.82
C LYS A 112 -11.47 -9.81 -15.86
N ASP A 113 -12.45 -8.96 -15.59
CA ASP A 113 -13.55 -8.70 -16.52
C ASP A 113 -13.07 -8.04 -17.82
N LYS A 114 -12.13 -7.10 -17.75
CA LYS A 114 -11.51 -6.49 -18.94
C LYS A 114 -10.75 -7.50 -19.79
N ILE A 115 -10.05 -8.46 -19.17
CA ILE A 115 -9.36 -9.54 -19.89
C ILE A 115 -10.37 -10.45 -20.59
N LYS A 116 -11.45 -10.83 -19.89
CA LYS A 116 -12.51 -11.70 -20.43
C LYS A 116 -13.25 -11.06 -21.61
N THR A 117 -13.64 -9.79 -21.47
CA THR A 117 -14.34 -9.03 -22.52
C THR A 117 -13.49 -8.81 -23.77
N LYS A 118 -12.17 -8.58 -23.62
CA LYS A 118 -11.23 -8.51 -24.76
C LYS A 118 -11.03 -9.86 -25.45
N SER A 119 -11.06 -10.96 -24.70
CA SER A 119 -10.92 -12.31 -25.26
C SER A 119 -12.16 -12.74 -26.06
N LEU A 120 -13.36 -12.38 -25.59
CA LEU A 120 -14.62 -12.65 -26.28
C LEU A 120 -14.75 -11.88 -27.60
N LYS A 121 -14.28 -10.62 -27.66
CA LYS A 121 -14.27 -9.82 -28.90
C LYS A 121 -13.34 -10.38 -29.99
N LYS A 122 -12.32 -11.17 -29.63
CA LYS A 122 -11.45 -11.84 -30.60
C LYS A 122 -12.08 -13.07 -31.22
N MET A 123 -13.04 -13.72 -30.55
CA MET A 123 -13.71 -14.92 -31.06
C MET A 123 -14.96 -14.63 -31.88
N SER A 124 -15.47 -13.38 -31.84
CA SER A 124 -16.61 -12.93 -32.64
C SER A 124 -16.21 -12.29 -33.98
N VAL A 125 -14.91 -12.30 -34.32
CA VAL A 125 -14.37 -11.89 -35.62
C VAL A 125 -13.59 -13.08 -36.20
N THR A 126 -14.31 -14.15 -36.51
CA THR A 126 -13.89 -15.25 -37.41
C THR A 126 -15.17 -15.86 -37.96
#